data_AF-X1FLM9-F1
#
_entry.id   AF-X1FLM9-F1
#
_cell.length_a   1.000
_cell.length_b   1.000
_cell.length_c   1.000
_cell.angle_alpha   90.00
_cell.angle_beta   90.00
_cell.angle_gamma   90.00
#
_symmetry.space_group_name_H-M   'P 1'
#
loop_
_entity.id
_entity.type
_entity.pdbx_description
1 polymer ?
#
loop_
_entity_poly.entity_id
_entity_poly.type
_entity_poly.pdbx_seq_one_letter_code
_entity_poly.pdbx_strand_id
1 'polypeptide(L)'
;MATKKKPTKGKRFVKVVKNAKTGRTRKVSYGQAGKAKKGGDRIRPGTKKGDAYCARSAKIKKCKNPPCANALSRKKWKCKGKKSMK
;
A
#
# COMPACT_ATOMS: atom_id res chain seq x y z
N MET A 1 -3.37 18.84 -16.94
CA MET A 1 -2.35 17.75 -17.06
C MET A 1 -2.14 17.08 -15.71
N ALA A 2 -2.42 15.78 -15.56
CA ALA A 2 -2.21 15.08 -14.30
C ALA A 2 -0.71 14.88 -14.07
N THR A 3 -0.06 15.85 -13.40
CA THR A 3 1.34 15.75 -12.95
C THR A 3 1.54 14.36 -12.32
N LYS A 4 2.44 13.54 -12.90
CA LYS A 4 2.82 12.20 -12.41
C LYS A 4 2.79 12.21 -10.89
N LYS A 5 1.77 11.57 -10.28
CA LYS A 5 1.62 11.55 -8.82
C LYS A 5 2.83 10.77 -8.28
N LYS A 6 3.85 11.49 -7.85
CA LYS A 6 5.05 10.90 -7.25
C LYS A 6 4.70 10.46 -5.83
N PRO A 7 4.97 9.19 -5.46
CA PRO A 7 4.88 8.77 -4.07
C PRO A 7 5.88 9.53 -3.21
N THR A 8 5.62 9.60 -1.90
CA THR A 8 6.61 10.11 -0.94
C THR A 8 7.86 9.22 -0.91
N LYS A 9 8.99 9.78 -0.44
CA LYS A 9 10.27 9.05 -0.36
C LYS A 9 10.07 7.70 0.34
N GLY A 10 10.58 6.64 -0.27
CA GLY A 10 10.46 5.26 0.23
C GLY A 10 9.11 4.55 -0.04
N LYS A 11 8.14 5.21 -0.70
CA LYS A 11 6.88 4.58 -1.12
C LYS A 11 6.85 4.26 -2.62
N ARG A 12 6.15 3.19 -2.99
CA ARG A 12 6.08 2.72 -4.39
C ARG A 12 4.86 3.24 -5.14
N PHE A 13 3.74 3.44 -4.45
CA PHE A 13 2.47 3.82 -5.06
C PHE A 13 1.86 5.04 -4.38
N VAL A 14 0.93 5.68 -5.08
CA VAL A 14 0.11 6.75 -4.55
C VAL A 14 -1.30 6.65 -5.09
N LYS A 15 -2.29 6.81 -4.20
CA LYS A 15 -3.71 6.90 -4.53
C LYS A 15 -4.19 8.29 -4.14
N VAL A 16 -4.89 8.98 -5.03
CA VAL A 16 -5.64 10.16 -4.61
C VAL A 16 -7.03 9.73 -4.18
N VAL A 17 -7.39 10.22 -3.01
CA VAL A 17 -8.68 10.02 -2.37
C VAL A 17 -9.38 11.36 -2.34
N LYS A 18 -10.59 11.44 -2.90
CA LYS A 18 -11.47 12.61 -2.75
C LYS A 18 -12.39 12.35 -1.56
N ASN A 19 -12.51 13.33 -0.67
CA ASN A 19 -13.53 13.32 0.37
C ASN A 19 -14.85 13.76 -0.28
N ALA A 20 -15.85 12.88 -0.28
CA ALA A 20 -17.14 13.17 -0.88
C ALA A 20 -17.89 14.29 -0.16
N LYS A 21 -17.72 14.43 1.17
CA LYS A 21 -18.43 15.43 1.98
C LYS A 21 -17.85 16.84 1.83
N THR A 22 -16.53 16.97 1.73
CA THR A 22 -15.86 18.28 1.70
C THR A 22 -15.28 18.66 0.34
N GLY A 23 -15.35 17.76 -0.65
CA GLY A 23 -14.74 17.93 -1.97
C GLY A 23 -13.20 17.87 -1.99
N ARG A 24 -12.54 17.98 -0.83
CA ARG A 24 -11.09 18.01 -0.69
C ARG A 24 -10.43 16.72 -1.16
N THR A 25 -9.26 16.83 -1.79
CA THR A 25 -8.46 15.67 -2.19
C THR A 25 -7.24 15.50 -1.30
N ARG A 26 -6.86 14.25 -1.02
CA ARG A 26 -5.61 13.91 -0.35
C ARG A 26 -4.86 12.81 -1.09
N LYS A 27 -3.53 12.93 -1.13
CA LYS A 27 -2.63 11.92 -1.68
C LYS A 27 -2.26 10.93 -0.59
N VAL A 28 -2.46 9.65 -0.83
CA VAL A 28 -2.09 8.57 0.08
C VAL A 28 -1.01 7.74 -0.59
N SER A 29 0.23 7.90 -0.11
CA SER A 29 1.38 7.13 -0.59
C SER A 29 1.49 5.81 0.20
N TYR A 30 1.72 4.70 -0.50
CA TYR A 30 1.67 3.36 0.09
C TYR A 30 2.58 2.35 -0.64
N GLY A 31 2.76 1.17 -0.04
CA GLY A 31 3.69 0.15 -0.51
C GLY A 31 5.16 0.53 -0.26
N GLN A 32 6.03 -0.46 -0.03
CA GLN A 32 7.47 -0.23 0.13
C GLN A 32 8.12 -0.06 -1.25
N ALA A 33 8.89 1.00 -1.45
CA ALA A 33 9.71 1.19 -2.64
C ALA A 33 10.87 0.19 -2.71
N GLY A 34 11.39 0.01 -3.92
CA GLY A 34 12.55 -0.83 -4.20
C GLY A 34 12.20 -2.07 -5.02
N LYS A 35 13.23 -2.64 -5.64
CA LYS A 35 13.14 -3.87 -6.42
C LYS A 35 13.51 -5.07 -5.56
N ALA A 36 12.95 -6.24 -5.87
CA ALA A 36 13.50 -7.48 -5.34
C ALA A 36 14.73 -7.90 -6.16
N LYS A 37 15.54 -8.83 -5.60
CA LYS A 37 16.73 -9.38 -6.27
C LYS A 37 16.42 -9.90 -7.69
N LYS A 38 15.30 -10.63 -7.84
CA LYS A 38 14.85 -11.21 -9.12
C LYS A 38 13.99 -10.23 -9.97
N GLY A 39 14.15 -8.92 -9.81
CA GLY A 39 13.30 -7.91 -10.47
C GLY A 39 11.88 -7.82 -9.90
N GLY A 40 11.12 -6.79 -10.26
CA GLY A 40 9.76 -6.50 -9.74
C GLY A 40 9.73 -5.87 -8.34
N ASP A 41 8.54 -5.63 -7.79
CA ASP A 41 8.38 -4.94 -6.50
C ASP A 41 9.01 -5.69 -5.33
N ARG A 42 9.62 -4.95 -4.39
CA ARG A 42 10.30 -5.51 -3.20
C ARG A 42 9.37 -6.38 -2.34
N ILE A 43 8.11 -5.98 -2.23
CA ILE A 43 7.03 -6.77 -1.61
C ILE A 43 6.11 -7.19 -2.74
N ARG A 44 5.76 -8.47 -2.81
CA ARG A 44 4.80 -8.98 -3.77
C ARG A 44 3.98 -10.13 -3.17
N PRO A 45 2.76 -10.36 -3.65
CA PRO A 45 1.96 -11.48 -3.19
C PRO A 45 2.60 -12.84 -3.53
N GLY A 46 2.34 -13.85 -2.71
CA GLY A 46 2.88 -15.20 -2.92
C GLY A 46 4.38 -15.32 -2.67
N THR A 47 4.95 -14.45 -1.83
CA THR A 47 6.36 -14.54 -1.42
C THR A 47 6.51 -14.45 0.09
N LYS A 48 7.60 -15.01 0.63
CA LYS A 48 7.96 -14.91 2.06
C LYS A 48 7.94 -13.45 2.56
N LYS A 49 8.36 -12.49 1.73
CA LYS A 49 8.31 -11.04 2.05
C LYS A 49 6.89 -10.47 2.04
N GLY A 50 6.03 -10.93 1.12
CA GLY A 50 4.61 -10.61 1.11
C GLY A 50 3.91 -11.09 2.38
N ASP A 51 4.17 -12.34 2.77
CA ASP A 51 3.59 -12.92 3.98
C ASP A 51 4.09 -12.22 5.24
N ALA A 52 5.40 -11.97 5.35
CA ALA A 52 5.96 -11.19 6.45
C ALA A 52 5.38 -9.77 6.52
N TYR A 53 5.05 -9.16 5.38
CA TYR A 53 4.32 -7.90 5.36
C TYR A 53 2.88 -8.06 5.85
N CYS A 54 2.13 -9.05 5.37
CA CYS A 54 0.74 -9.28 5.75
C CYS A 54 0.59 -9.62 7.24
N ALA A 55 1.53 -10.40 7.81
CA ALA A 55 1.56 -10.75 9.23
C ALA A 55 1.80 -9.54 10.13
N ARG A 56 2.78 -8.69 9.79
CA ARG A 56 3.04 -7.44 10.53
C ARG A 56 1.90 -6.45 10.39
N SER A 57 1.41 -6.26 9.16
CA SER A 57 0.33 -5.29 8.88
C SER A 57 -1.01 -5.68 9.49
N ALA A 58 -1.23 -6.96 9.81
CA ALA A 58 -2.43 -7.43 10.48
C ALA A 58 -2.53 -6.94 11.94
N LYS A 59 -1.40 -6.61 12.58
CA LYS A 59 -1.34 -6.09 13.95
C LYS A 59 -1.51 -4.56 14.01
N ILE A 60 -1.50 -3.87 12.87
CA ILE A 60 -1.60 -2.41 12.81
C ILE A 60 -3.07 -2.01 12.93
N LYS A 61 -3.38 -1.16 13.92
CA LYS A 61 -4.73 -0.61 14.12
C LYS A 61 -5.26 0.06 12.84
N LYS A 62 -6.56 -0.10 12.60
CA LYS A 62 -7.24 0.56 11.48
C LYS A 62 -7.16 2.08 11.67
N CYS A 63 -6.98 2.77 10.56
CA CYS A 63 -6.91 4.23 10.53
C CYS A 63 -8.30 4.86 10.67
N LYS A 64 -8.37 6.04 11.31
CA LYS A 64 -9.60 6.83 11.46
C LYS A 64 -10.19 7.26 10.11
N ASN A 65 -9.34 7.61 9.14
CA ASN A 65 -9.75 8.12 7.82
C ASN A 65 -9.36 7.15 6.68
N PRO A 66 -10.26 6.24 6.28
CA PRO A 66 -10.02 5.34 5.15
C PRO A 66 -10.11 6.05 3.78
N PRO A 67 -9.50 5.48 2.72
CA PRO A 67 -8.49 4.42 2.79
C PRO A 67 -7.13 4.98 3.23
N CYS A 68 -6.47 4.30 4.17
CA CYS A 68 -5.10 4.64 4.58
C CYS A 68 -4.04 3.80 3.88
N ALA A 69 -2.79 4.22 4.03
CA ALA A 69 -1.64 3.57 3.42
C ALA A 69 -1.55 2.07 3.74
N ASN A 70 -1.87 1.65 4.98
CA ASN A 70 -1.87 0.23 5.35
C ASN A 70 -2.96 -0.56 4.61
N ALA A 71 -4.19 -0.05 4.56
CA ALA A 71 -5.29 -0.70 3.86
C ALA A 71 -5.01 -0.83 2.35
N LEU A 72 -4.50 0.23 1.73
CA LEU A 72 -4.09 0.22 0.32
C LEU A 72 -2.96 -0.77 0.06
N SER A 73 -1.98 -0.86 0.95
CA SER A 73 -0.87 -1.81 0.83
C SER A 73 -1.34 -3.24 1.01
N ARG A 74 -2.15 -3.54 2.04
CA ARG A 74 -2.74 -4.87 2.26
C ARG A 74 -3.56 -5.33 1.05
N LYS A 75 -4.35 -4.43 0.45
CA LYS A 75 -5.09 -4.70 -0.79
C LYS A 75 -4.15 -4.96 -1.96
N LYS A 76 -3.12 -4.14 -2.14
CA LYS A 76 -2.14 -4.30 -3.24
C LYS A 76 -1.37 -5.60 -3.16
N TRP A 77 -1.04 -6.04 -1.94
CA TRP A 77 -0.33 -7.29 -1.68
C TRP A 77 -1.25 -8.49 -1.44
N LYS A 78 -2.55 -8.34 -1.73
CA LYS A 78 -3.56 -9.41 -1.64
C LYS A 78 -3.53 -10.14 -0.29
N CYS A 79 -3.36 -9.40 0.82
CA CYS A 79 -3.30 -10.00 2.14
C CYS A 79 -4.63 -10.63 2.54
N LYS A 80 -4.64 -11.93 2.82
CA LYS A 80 -5.72 -12.63 3.55
C LYS A 80 -5.19 -13.01 4.93
N GLY A 81 -5.74 -12.38 5.97
CA GLY A 81 -5.23 -12.49 7.34
C GLY A 81 -3.76 -12.07 7.44
N LYS A 82 -2.90 -13.02 7.86
CA LYS A 82 -1.46 -12.85 8.02
C LYS A 82 -0.63 -13.26 6.79
N LYS A 83 -1.25 -13.81 5.73
CA LYS A 83 -0.55 -14.29 4.53
C LYS A 83 -0.94 -13.46 3.30
N SER A 84 -0.07 -13.43 2.30
CA SER A 84 -0.30 -12.82 1.00
C SER A 84 -0.74 -13.88 0.00
N MET A 85 -1.78 -13.59 -0.79
CA MET A 85 -2.32 -14.54 -1.77
C MET A 85 -1.90 -14.14 -3.18
N LYS A 86 -1.56 -15.10 -4.03
CA LYS A 86 -1.16 -14.81 -5.42
C LYS A 86 -2.34 -14.42 -6.30
#